data_AF-A0A7X7WIB2-F1
#
_entry.id   AF-A0A7X7WIB2-F1
#
_cell.length_a   1.000
_cell.length_b   1.000
_cell.length_c   1.000
_cell.angle_alpha   90.00
_cell.angle_beta   90.00
_cell.angle_gamma   90.00
#
_symmetry.space_group_name_H-M   'P 1'
#
loop_
_entity.id
_entity.type
_entity.pdbx_description
1 polymer ?
#
loop_
_entity_poly.entity_id
_entity_poly.type
_entity_poly.pdbx_seq_one_letter_code
_entity_poly.pdbx_strand_id
1 'polypeptide(L)' 'YRIAFRKKIYNNLDQLQDDLDIWLKEYNEERPHTGKYCFGKTPIQTFADSIPLAKEKILDSCLQPNNPLVRSSIG' A
#
# COMPACT_ATOMS: atom_id res chain seq x y z
N TYR A 1 15.79 7.92 5.46
CA TYR A 1 16.08 6.48 5.32
C TYR A 1 16.96 6.06 4.15
N ARG A 2 17.02 6.79 3.02
CA ARG A 2 18.01 6.54 1.94
C ARG A 2 19.49 6.53 2.40
N ILE A 3 19.75 6.98 3.62
CA ILE A 3 21.08 7.05 4.27
C ILE A 3 21.39 5.76 5.05
N ALA A 4 20.41 5.06 5.62
CA ALA A 4 20.62 3.84 6.41
C ALA A 4 21.12 2.69 5.52
N PHE A 5 20.46 2.46 4.39
CA PHE A 5 20.89 1.50 3.36
C PHE A 5 22.25 1.80 2.70
N ARG A 6 22.81 3.00 2.89
CA ARG A 6 24.13 3.39 2.36
C ARG A 6 25.27 3.26 3.39
N LYS A 7 24.95 3.03 4.66
CA LYS A 7 25.94 3.02 5.76
C LYS A 7 26.21 1.62 6.31
N LYS A 8 25.29 0.67 6.12
CA LYS A 8 25.40 -0.71 6.61
C LYS A 8 25.84 -1.63 5.46
N ILE A 9 26.88 -2.42 5.69
CA ILE A 9 27.25 -3.54 4.83
C ILE A 9 26.47 -4.75 5.34
N TYR A 10 25.65 -5.34 4.47
CA TYR A 10 24.85 -6.53 4.78
C TYR A 10 25.64 -7.78 4.42
N ASN A 11 25.76 -8.71 5.35
CA ASN A 11 26.54 -9.94 5.14
C ASN A 11 25.70 -11.08 4.55
N ASN A 12 24.37 -10.95 4.57
CA ASN A 12 23.42 -11.87 3.95
C ASN A 12 22.11 -11.14 3.60
N LEU A 13 21.24 -11.82 2.86
CA LEU A 13 19.97 -11.27 2.42
C LEU A 13 18.98 -11.07 3.57
N ASP A 14 18.98 -11.96 4.56
CA ASP A 14 18.04 -11.91 5.68
C ASP A 14 18.20 -10.62 6.49
N GLN A 15 19.44 -10.19 6.75
CA GLN A 15 19.74 -8.92 7.42
C GLN A 15 19.26 -7.69 6.64
N LEU A 16 19.23 -7.77 5.31
CA LEU A 16 18.68 -6.70 4.48
C LEU A 16 17.15 -6.71 4.54
N GLN A 17 16.55 -7.90 4.54
CA GLN A 17 15.09 -8.06 4.61
C GLN A 17 14.55 -7.54 5.94
N ASP A 18 15.19 -7.88 7.07
CA ASP A 18 14.77 -7.41 8.40
C ASP A 18 14.74 -5.87 8.49
N ASP A 19 15.83 -5.22 8.07
CA ASP A 19 15.93 -3.75 8.08
C ASP A 19 14.93 -3.11 7.10
N LEU A 20 14.66 -3.77 5.97
CA LEU A 20 13.67 -3.30 5.00
C LEU A 20 12.25 -3.39 5.55
N ASP A 21 11.91 -4.48 6.22
CA ASP A 21 10.58 -4.71 6.79
C ASP A 21 10.29 -3.71 7.91
N ILE A 22 11.28 -3.47 8.78
CA ILE A 22 11.20 -2.42 9.82
C ILE A 22 10.98 -1.07 9.17
N TRP A 23 11.78 -0.73 8.15
CA TRP A 23 11.65 0.55 7.47
C TRP A 23 10.27 0.72 6.81
N LEU A 24 9.76 -0.33 6.17
CA LEU A 24 8.48 -0.31 5.47
C LEU A 24 7.33 -0.07 6.46
N LYS A 25 7.40 -0.70 7.64
CA LYS A 25 6.44 -0.51 8.72
C LYS A 25 6.43 0.93 9.21
N GLU A 26 7.59 1.48 9.57
CA GLU A 26 7.71 2.87 10.03
C GLU A 26 7.18 3.85 8.98
N TYR A 27 7.51 3.63 7.70
CA TYR A 27 7.05 4.49 6.62
C TYR A 27 5.53 4.44 6.46
N ASN A 28 4.95 3.24 6.41
CA ASN A 28 3.53 3.04 6.12
C ASN A 28 2.62 3.38 7.30
N GLU A 29 3.06 3.13 8.53
CA GLU A 29 2.22 3.22 9.73
C GLU A 29 2.50 4.46 10.58
N GLU A 30 3.73 4.95 10.63
CA GLU A 30 4.10 6.00 11.60
C GLU A 30 4.29 7.37 10.96
N ARG A 31 4.54 7.42 9.65
CA ARG A 31 4.83 8.68 8.97
C ARG A 31 3.54 9.36 8.48
N PRO A 32 3.07 10.46 9.10
CA PRO A 32 1.98 11.23 8.54
C PRO A 32 2.42 11.87 7.21
N HIS A 33 1.62 11.71 6.16
CA HIS A 33 1.89 12.38 4.89
C HIS A 33 1.78 13.90 5.07
N THR A 34 2.89 14.60 4.88
CA THR A 34 2.91 16.07 4.83
C THR A 34 2.39 16.53 3.48
N GLY A 35 1.11 16.87 3.42
CA GLY A 35 0.45 17.45 2.27
C GLY A 35 -0.86 18.11 2.70
N LYS A 36 -1.19 19.28 2.14
CA LYS A 36 -2.37 20.08 2.50
C LYS A 36 -3.68 19.26 2.49
N TYR A 37 -3.76 18.24 1.64
CA TYR A 37 -4.92 17.38 1.45
C TYR A 37 -4.73 15.95 1.97
N CYS A 38 -3.63 15.67 2.66
CA CYS A 38 -3.36 14.35 3.24
C CYS A 38 -3.84 14.25 4.71
N PHE A 39 -4.32 15.36 5.29
CA PHE A 39 -4.97 15.42 6.62
C PHE A 39 -4.18 14.76 7.77
N GLY A 40 -2.84 14.67 7.65
CA GLY A 40 -2.00 13.97 8.63
C GLY A 40 -2.18 12.45 8.64
N LYS A 41 -2.90 11.88 7.66
CA LYS A 41 -3.08 10.44 7.52
C LYS A 41 -1.77 9.78 7.13
N THR A 42 -1.61 8.55 7.59
CA THR A 42 -0.49 7.68 7.19
C THR A 42 -0.73 7.15 5.78
N PRO A 43 0.33 6.69 5.07
CA PRO A 43 0.17 6.07 3.76
C PRO A 43 -0.86 4.94 3.75
N ILE A 44 -0.82 4.06 4.76
CA ILE A 44 -1.75 2.92 4.83
C ILE A 44 -3.20 3.36 5.01
N GLN A 45 -3.43 4.40 5.81
CA GLN A 45 -4.77 4.94 6.03
C GLN A 45 -5.32 5.61 4.76
N THR A 46 -4.48 6.38 4.07
CA THR A 46 -4.85 7.00 2.79
C THR A 46 -5.17 5.94 1.73
N PHE A 47 -4.36 4.88 1.66
CA PHE A 47 -4.60 3.76 0.76
C PHE A 47 -5.94 3.08 1.04
N ALA A 48 -6.20 2.69 2.29
CA ALA A 48 -7.45 2.06 2.70
C ALA A 48 -8.68 2.93 2.38
N ASP A 49 -8.61 4.23 2.68
CA ASP A 49 -9.68 5.19 2.40
C ASP A 49 -9.96 5.34 0.89
N SER A 50 -8.95 5.12 0.05
CA SER A 50 -9.07 5.20 -1.40
C SER A 50 -9.62 3.95 -2.08
N ILE A 51 -9.60 2.78 -1.40
CA ILE A 51 -10.13 1.53 -1.96
C ILE A 51 -11.61 1.64 -2.38
N PRO A 52 -12.54 2.12 -1.53
CA PRO A 52 -13.95 2.25 -1.94
C PRO A 52 -14.11 3.22 -3.11
N LEU A 53 -13.40 4.36 -3.08
CA LEU A 53 -13.39 5.35 -4.17
C LEU A 53 -12.91 4.74 -5.48
N ALA A 54 -11.85 3.94 -5.45
CA ALA A 54 -11.35 3.22 -6.62
C ALA A 54 -12.40 2.23 -7.12
N LYS A 55 -13.00 1.42 -6.24
CA LYS A 55 -14.05 0.46 -6.60
C LYS A 55 -15.26 1.12 -7.29
N GLU A 56 -15.72 2.26 -6.78
CA GLU A 56 -16.81 3.04 -7.38
C GLU A 56 -16.44 3.63 -8.75
N LYS A 57 -15.16 3.94 -8.96
CA LYS A 57 -14.64 4.52 -10.20
C LYS A 57 -14.21 3.49 -11.24
N ILE A 58 -14.11 2.21 -10.89
CA ILE A 58 -13.92 1.12 -11.87
C ILE A 58 -15.25 0.95 -12.63
N LEU A 59 -15.46 1.84 -13.61
CA LEU A 59 -16.58 1.83 -14.56
C LEU A 59 -16.54 0.61 -15.49
N ASP A 60 -15.36 0.01 -15.69
CA ASP A 60 -15.18 -1.15 -16.56
C ASP A 60 -15.83 -2.43 -16.01
N SER A 61 -16.04 -2.56 -14.69
CA SER A 61 -16.70 -3.73 -14.10
C SER A 61 -18.20 -3.79 -14.42
N CYS A 62 -18.83 -2.66 -14.69
CA CYS A 62 -20.23 -2.60 -15.11
C CYS A 62 -20.42 -2.79 -16.63
N LEU A 63 -19.34 -2.70 -17.42
CA LEU A 63 -19.37 -2.81 -18.88
C LEU A 63 -18.77 -4.12 -19.42
N GLN A 64 -18.32 -5.01 -18.53
CA GLN A 64 -17.77 -6.32 -18.89
C GLN A 64 -18.72 -7.44 -18.41
N PRO A 65 -19.75 -7.82 -19.21
CA PRO A 65 -20.71 -8.86 -18.83
C PRO A 65 -20.12 -10.27 -18.68
N ASN A 66 -18.79 -10.45 -18.87
CA ASN A 66 -18.12 -11.75 -18.91
C ASN A 66 -16.88 -11.83 -17.99
N ASN A 67 -16.95 -11.32 -16.77
CA ASN A 67 -15.91 -11.57 -15.76
C ASN A 67 -16.23 -12.86 -14.96
N PRO A 68 -15.42 -13.93 -15.07
CA PRO A 68 -15.69 -15.21 -14.40
C PRO A 68 -15.62 -15.15 -12.87
N LEU A 69 -15.07 -14.08 -12.28
CA LEU A 69 -14.95 -13.91 -10.82
C LEU A 69 -16.24 -13.47 -10.11
N VAL A 70 -17.30 -13.11 -10.84
CA VAL A 70 -18.57 -12.63 -10.25
C VAL A 70 -19.61 -13.76 -10.08
N ARG A 71 -19.40 -14.93 -10.70
CA ARG A 71 -20.41 -16.00 -10.76
C ARG A 71 -20.54 -16.85 -9.48
N SER A 72 -19.62 -16.72 -8.52
CA SER A 72 -19.59 -17.60 -7.33
C SER A 72 -20.46 -17.15 -6.15
N SER A 73 -21.19 -16.02 -6.25
CA SER A 73 -21.93 -15.46 -5.11
C SER A 73 -23.45 -15.43 -5.27
N ILE A 74 -24.02 -16.19 -6.21
CA ILE A 74 -25.47 -16.44 -6.26
C ILE A 74 -25.74 -17.94 -6.13
N GLY A 75 -25.81 -18.37 -4.87
CA GLY A 75 -26.45 -19.61 -4.43
C GLY A 75 -27.48 -19.26 -3.36
#